data_AF-A0A355DIK5-F1
#
_entry.id   AF-A0A355DIK5-F1
#
_cell.length_a   1.000
_cell.length_b   1.000
_cell.length_c   1.000
_cell.angle_alpha   90.00
_cell.angle_beta   90.00
_cell.angle_gamma   90.00
#
_symmetry.space_group_name_H-M   'P 1'
#
loop_
_entity.id
_entity.type
_entity.pdbx_description
1 polymer ?
#
loop_
_entity_poly.entity_id
_entity_poly.type
_entity_poly.pdbx_seq_one_letter_code
_entity_poly.pdbx_strand_id
1 'polypeptide(L)'
;MTTQQPLTWKSVLADKMPPNWAEEIDTFETQMRLRCQGKLEEKVFAELRLRRGAYGQRYDNGFRYDGEKSQEIPFPHRELTKGPETKWEAPGMQRIKVPYGGLTAE
;
A
#
# COMPACT_ATOMS: atom_id res chain seq x y z
N MET A 1 -32.48 -8.23 -13.14
CA MET A 1 -32.02 -7.59 -11.89
C MET A 1 -30.68 -6.96 -12.19
N THR A 2 -30.62 -5.63 -12.26
CA THR A 2 -29.37 -4.92 -12.57
C THR A 2 -28.52 -4.95 -11.31
N THR A 3 -27.53 -5.82 -11.27
CA THR A 3 -26.49 -5.83 -10.23
C THR A 3 -25.69 -4.54 -10.39
N GLN A 4 -26.02 -3.52 -9.58
CA GLN A 4 -25.16 -2.34 -9.44
C GLN A 4 -23.82 -2.83 -8.92
N GLN A 5 -22.76 -2.64 -9.73
CA GLN A 5 -21.40 -2.83 -9.24
C GLN A 5 -21.16 -1.90 -8.05
N PRO A 6 -20.51 -2.39 -6.98
CA PRO A 6 -20.21 -1.55 -5.82
C PRO A 6 -19.36 -0.36 -6.26
N LEU A 7 -19.69 0.83 -5.74
CA LEU A 7 -18.90 2.03 -5.94
C LEU A 7 -17.49 1.79 -5.42
N THR A 8 -16.51 1.80 -6.33
CA THR A 8 -15.09 1.76 -5.98
C THR A 8 -14.52 3.16 -6.10
N TRP A 9 -13.47 3.45 -5.32
CA TRP A 9 -12.72 4.70 -5.49
C TRP A 9 -12.25 4.87 -6.95
N LYS A 10 -11.90 3.76 -7.62
CA LYS A 10 -11.42 3.75 -9.00
C LYS A 10 -12.50 4.22 -9.98
N SER A 11 -13.73 3.71 -9.82
CA SER A 11 -14.87 4.18 -10.63
C SER A 11 -15.26 5.63 -10.34
N VAL A 12 -15.09 6.11 -9.10
CA VAL A 12 -15.44 7.49 -8.73
C VAL A 12 -14.40 8.50 -9.23
N LEU A 13 -13.13 8.09 -9.32
CA LEU A 13 -12.02 8.97 -9.69
C LEU A 13 -11.56 8.82 -11.15
N ALA A 14 -12.06 7.84 -11.90
CA ALA A 14 -11.63 7.53 -13.26
C ALA A 14 -11.54 8.76 -14.17
N ASP A 15 -12.62 9.56 -14.22
CA ASP A 15 -12.70 10.75 -15.09
C ASP A 15 -12.13 12.02 -14.45
N LYS A 16 -11.76 11.96 -13.16
CA LYS A 16 -11.25 13.11 -12.39
C LYS A 16 -9.73 13.10 -12.26
N MET A 17 -9.11 11.96 -12.50
CA MET A 17 -7.69 11.77 -12.26
C MET A 17 -6.86 12.20 -13.48
N PRO A 18 -5.74 12.92 -13.28
CA PRO A 18 -4.77 13.12 -14.34
C PRO A 18 -4.36 11.78 -14.98
N PRO A 19 -4.34 11.64 -16.33
CA PRO A 19 -4.11 10.36 -17.00
C PRO A 19 -2.80 9.67 -16.59
N ASN A 20 -1.75 10.46 -16.38
CA ASN A 20 -0.44 9.95 -15.94
C ASN A 20 -0.47 9.36 -14.52
N TRP A 21 -1.36 9.84 -13.64
CA TRP A 21 -1.52 9.27 -12.30
C TRP A 21 -2.29 7.95 -12.37
N ALA A 22 -3.31 7.87 -13.22
CA ALA A 22 -4.07 6.63 -13.42
C ALA A 22 -3.15 5.51 -13.92
N GLU A 23 -2.30 5.80 -14.92
CA GLU A 23 -1.32 4.84 -15.44
C GLU A 23 -0.30 4.38 -14.37
N GLU A 24 0.20 5.30 -13.55
CA GLU A 24 1.14 4.97 -12.47
C GLU A 24 0.50 4.05 -11.43
N ILE A 25 -0.75 4.33 -11.05
CA ILE A 25 -1.51 3.53 -10.08
C ILE A 25 -1.82 2.13 -10.64
N ASP A 26 -2.26 2.04 -11.89
CA ASP A 26 -2.56 0.75 -12.55
C ASP A 26 -1.31 -0.13 -12.67
N THR A 27 -0.18 0.49 -12.99
CA THR A 27 1.13 -0.17 -13.03
C THR A 27 1.50 -0.72 -11.65
N PHE A 28 1.37 0.11 -10.61
CA PHE A 28 1.68 -0.29 -9.24
C PHE A 28 0.75 -1.40 -8.72
N GLU A 29 -0.56 -1.35 -8.99
CA GLU A 29 -1.51 -2.41 -8.64
C GLU A 29 -1.14 -3.75 -9.28
N THR A 30 -0.71 -3.72 -10.53
CA THR A 30 -0.24 -4.91 -11.25
C THR A 30 1.01 -5.50 -10.60
N GLN A 31 1.99 -4.65 -10.27
CA GLN A 31 3.22 -5.07 -9.58
C GLN A 31 2.94 -5.63 -8.19
N MET A 32 2.04 -5.01 -7.43
CA MET A 32 1.58 -5.52 -6.14
C MET A 32 0.99 -6.93 -6.27
N ARG A 33 0.11 -7.14 -7.26
CA ARG A 33 -0.50 -8.44 -7.50
C ARG A 33 0.53 -9.51 -7.84
N LEU A 34 1.53 -9.18 -8.67
CA LEU A 34 2.64 -10.07 -8.98
C LEU A 34 3.48 -10.39 -7.74
N ARG A 35 3.74 -9.40 -6.87
CA ARG A 35 4.45 -9.60 -5.60
C ARG A 35 3.69 -10.52 -4.64
N CYS A 36 2.37 -10.37 -4.53
CA CYS A 36 1.52 -11.27 -3.75
C CYS A 36 1.51 -12.71 -4.29
N GLN A 37 1.70 -12.88 -5.60
CA GLN A 37 1.84 -14.20 -6.25
C GLN A 37 3.27 -14.77 -6.18
N GLY A 38 4.22 -14.05 -5.57
CA GLY A 38 5.64 -14.45 -5.55
C GLY A 38 6.34 -14.34 -6.91
N LYS A 39 5.72 -13.70 -7.91
CA LYS A 39 6.25 -13.54 -9.27
C LYS A 39 7.13 -12.30 -9.45
N LEU A 40 7.26 -11.49 -8.41
CA LEU A 40 8.08 -10.28 -8.39
C LEU A 40 8.92 -10.27 -7.12
N GLU A 41 10.23 -10.17 -7.29
CA GLU A 41 11.17 -10.08 -6.16
C GLU A 41 10.98 -8.78 -5.38
N GLU A 42 11.21 -8.84 -4.08
CA GLU A 42 10.98 -7.73 -3.16
C GLU A 42 11.90 -6.53 -3.40
N LYS A 43 13.17 -6.77 -3.78
CA LYS A 43 14.12 -5.70 -4.11
C LYS A 43 13.65 -4.92 -5.35
N VAL A 44 13.20 -5.63 -6.37
CA VAL A 44 12.67 -5.05 -7.61
C VAL A 44 11.38 -4.28 -7.32
N PHE A 45 10.47 -4.86 -6.53
CA PHE A 45 9.24 -4.19 -6.13
C PHE A 45 9.49 -2.89 -5.33
N ALA A 46 10.50 -2.88 -4.45
CA ALA A 46 10.85 -1.70 -3.65
C ALA A 46 11.33 -0.52 -4.51
N GLU A 47 12.01 -0.78 -5.62
CA GLU A 47 12.45 0.26 -6.58
C GLU A 47 11.28 0.85 -7.38
N LEU A 48 10.30 0.01 -7.71
CA LEU A 48 9.11 0.34 -8.52
C LEU A 48 7.94 0.90 -7.70
N ARG A 49 8.14 1.10 -6.39
CA ARG A 49 7.07 1.57 -5.48
C ARG A 49 6.44 2.89 -5.94
N LEU A 50 5.13 2.99 -5.76
CA LEU A 50 4.38 4.22 -6.01
C LEU A 50 4.95 5.38 -5.19
N ARG A 51 5.41 6.44 -5.87
CA ARG A 51 6.05 7.59 -5.21
C ARG A 51 5.05 8.64 -4.70
N ARG A 52 3.76 8.40 -4.93
CA ARG A 52 2.63 9.26 -4.56
C ARG A 52 1.73 8.66 -3.47
N GLY A 53 2.19 7.63 -2.75
CA GLY A 53 1.30 6.82 -1.90
C GLY A 53 1.88 6.37 -0.56
N ALA A 54 1.36 5.23 -0.08
CA ALA A 54 1.65 4.68 1.23
C ALA A 54 3.15 4.50 1.45
N TYR A 55 3.65 5.17 2.48
CA TYR A 55 4.99 4.94 2.97
C TYR A 55 4.93 3.77 3.96
N GLY A 56 5.99 2.96 4.01
CA GLY A 56 6.19 2.12 5.17
C GLY A 56 6.21 3.04 6.40
N GLN A 57 5.26 2.86 7.32
CA GLN A 57 5.52 3.26 8.71
C GLN A 57 6.72 2.44 9.17
N ARG A 58 7.63 3.04 9.95
CA ARG A 58 8.91 2.42 10.36
C ARG A 58 8.72 0.94 10.65
N TYR A 59 9.42 0.11 9.88
CA TYR A 59 9.58 -1.34 9.94
C TYR A 59 8.92 -1.96 11.18
N ASP A 60 7.63 -2.23 11.05
CA ASP A 60 6.96 -2.99 12.06
C ASP A 60 7.33 -4.46 11.85
N ASN A 61 8.34 -4.87 12.61
CA ASN A 61 8.92 -6.20 12.61
C ASN A 61 7.97 -7.25 13.20
N GLY A 62 6.76 -6.86 13.65
CA GLY A 62 5.79 -7.76 14.24
C GLY A 62 6.07 -8.09 15.71
N PHE A 63 6.89 -7.30 16.40
CA PHE A 63 7.13 -7.45 17.83
C PHE A 63 6.62 -6.25 18.63
N ARG A 64 6.15 -6.50 19.84
CA ARG A 64 5.76 -5.48 20.82
C ARG A 64 6.34 -5.82 22.18
N TYR A 65 6.83 -4.82 22.88
CA TYR A 65 7.30 -4.99 24.24
C TYR A 65 6.10 -4.99 25.20
N ASP A 66 5.96 -6.01 26.03
CA ASP A 66 4.87 -6.15 27.01
C ASP A 66 5.18 -5.49 28.37
N GLY A 67 6.37 -4.91 28.52
CA GLY A 67 6.89 -4.36 29.78
C GLY A 67 7.99 -5.22 30.40
N GLU A 68 8.14 -6.47 29.96
CA GLU A 68 9.20 -7.39 30.41
C GLU A 68 10.06 -7.87 29.24
N LYS A 69 9.44 -8.24 28.12
CA LYS A 69 10.11 -8.80 26.94
C LYS A 69 9.40 -8.44 25.65
N SER A 70 10.13 -8.55 24.54
CA SER A 70 9.53 -8.50 23.21
C SER A 70 8.66 -9.73 22.98
N GLN A 71 7.40 -9.51 22.63
CA GLN A 71 6.42 -10.52 22.26
C GLN A 71 6.15 -10.44 20.76
N GLU A 72 6.04 -11.59 20.11
CA GLU A 72 5.64 -11.67 18.72
C GLU A 72 4.12 -11.44 18.61
N ILE A 73 3.71 -10.60 17.68
CA ILE A 73 2.30 -10.42 17.34
C ILE A 73 1.86 -11.62 16.48
N PRO A 74 0.79 -12.36 16.85
CA PRO A 74 0.32 -13.51 16.10
C PRO A 74 -0.48 -13.06 14.87
N PHE A 75 0.18 -12.46 13.88
CA PHE A 75 -0.47 -12.06 12.64
C PHE A 75 -0.98 -13.29 11.87
N PRO A 76 -2.17 -13.21 11.23
CA PRO A 76 -2.74 -14.30 10.44
C PRO A 76 -1.84 -14.75 9.27
N HIS A 77 -1.15 -13.81 8.61
CA HIS A 77 -0.30 -14.09 7.44
C HIS A 77 1.18 -13.81 7.71
N ARG A 78 1.81 -14.66 8.53
CA ARG A 78 3.20 -14.46 9.02
C ARG A 78 4.27 -14.30 7.94
N GLU A 79 4.07 -14.98 6.81
CA GLU A 79 4.99 -15.01 5.67
C GLU A 79 4.76 -13.86 4.68
N LEU A 80 3.63 -13.16 4.77
CA LEU A 80 3.35 -12.02 3.90
C LEU A 80 4.01 -10.76 4.46
N THR A 81 4.72 -10.06 3.58
CA THR A 81 5.31 -8.74 3.87
C THR A 81 4.81 -7.72 2.87
N LYS A 82 4.65 -6.47 3.32
CA LYS A 82 4.31 -5.32 2.45
C LYS A 82 5.54 -4.50 2.06
N GLY A 83 6.73 -5.02 2.37
CA GLY A 83 8.02 -4.41 2.16
C GLY A 83 9.06 -5.00 3.11
N PRO A 84 10.34 -4.62 2.96
CA PRO A 84 11.42 -5.24 3.73
C PRO A 84 11.13 -5.15 5.22
N GLU A 85 11.20 -6.29 5.90
CA GLU A 85 11.01 -6.41 7.36
C GLU A 85 9.67 -5.85 7.89
N THR A 86 8.68 -5.68 7.01
CA THR A 86 7.39 -5.07 7.36
C THR A 86 6.27 -6.08 7.17
N LYS A 87 5.70 -6.56 8.28
CA LYS A 87 4.60 -7.54 8.27
C LYS A 87 3.37 -6.99 7.53
N TRP A 88 2.63 -7.88 6.86
CA TRP A 88 1.47 -7.51 6.04
C TRP A 88 0.41 -6.74 6.82
N GLU A 89 0.03 -7.26 7.99
CA GLU A 89 -1.00 -6.68 8.87
C GLU A 89 -0.48 -5.58 9.79
N ALA A 90 0.83 -5.31 9.79
CA ALA A 90 1.35 -4.18 10.52
C ALA A 90 0.61 -2.89 10.10
N PRO A 91 0.39 -1.91 10.99
CA PRO A 91 -0.06 -0.59 10.60
C PRO A 91 0.86 0.01 9.51
N GLY A 92 0.25 0.67 8.53
CA GLY A 92 0.95 1.44 7.50
C GLY A 92 0.71 2.93 7.68
N MET A 93 1.56 3.75 7.08
CA MET A 93 1.38 5.20 7.06
C MET A 93 1.14 5.64 5.62
N GLN A 94 -0.03 6.19 5.33
CA GLN A 94 -0.24 6.84 4.04
C GLN A 94 0.14 8.30 4.14
N ARG A 95 1.18 8.71 3.39
CA ARG A 95 1.52 10.12 3.22
C ARG A 95 1.32 10.50 1.77
N ILE A 96 0.38 11.42 1.56
CA ILE A 96 0.17 12.08 0.28
C ILE A 96 1.04 13.34 0.29
N LYS A 97 2.01 13.42 -0.62
CA LYS A 97 2.82 14.63 -0.77
C LYS A 97 2.03 15.64 -1.60
N VAL A 98 1.70 16.78 -0.99
CA VAL A 98 1.08 17.93 -1.66
C VAL A 98 2.16 18.98 -1.87
N PRO A 99 2.80 19.08 -3.06
CA PRO A 99 3.84 20.07 -3.30
C PRO A 99 3.28 21.47 -3.05
N TYR A 100 3.99 22.25 -2.23
CA TYR A 100 3.61 23.63 -1.89
C TYR A 100 2.24 23.78 -1.19
N GLY A 101 1.61 22.67 -0.77
CA GLY A 101 0.39 22.70 0.04
C GLY A 101 -0.89 23.14 -0.70
N GLY A 102 -0.86 23.29 -2.02
CA GLY A 102 -2.05 23.68 -2.79
C GLY A 102 -3.12 22.59 -2.77
N LEU A 103 -4.32 22.93 -2.30
CA LEU A 103 -5.49 22.04 -2.22
C LEU A 103 -6.75 22.78 -2.67
N THR A 104 -7.66 22.05 -3.32
CA THR A 104 -9.04 22.47 -3.56
C THR A 104 -9.94 22.04 -2.39
N ALA A 105 -11.19 22.53 -2.36
CA ALA A 105 -12.15 22.12 -1.35
C ALA A 105 -12.65 20.69 -1.59
N GLU A 106 -12.70 20.31 -2.87
CA GLU A 106 -12.87 18.96 -3.39
C GLU A 106 -11.59 18.14 -3.27
#